data_AF-A0A1B6H4M3-F1
#
_entry.id   AF-A0A1B6H4M3-F1
#
_cell.length_a   1.000
_cell.length_b   1.000
_cell.length_c   1.000
_cell.angle_alpha   90.00
_cell.angle_beta   90.00
_cell.angle_gamma   90.00
#
_symmetry.space_group_name_H-M   'P 1'
#
loop_
_entity.id
_entity.type
_entity.pdbx_description
1 polymer ?
#
loop_
_entity_poly.entity_id
_entity_poly.type
_entity_poly.pdbx_seq_one_letter_code
_entity_poly.pdbx_strand_id
1 'polypeptide(L)'
;MAGHSRHGVMRGNDPNLEDFVNDYLLLSDNDSEPEINVPSEGEDSSENETSDDEMPVPVARPASWNWKLCPNKPIEIPFTGKVGLNAIVDRKLGNNCTEYDVFLEFLGVDFWEMVVKETNGYAASHPDRPSNWRDVTTDEMKLYFSLCILMSQHKKSNLNDYWTKRRVIASPIFGETMSRDRFKIISRYLHFSSIEDPSDKLRKIRTIIDYILHKFQSVFTPGKEIAIDESLMAFRGRLPFIQFNPSKRARFGIKIYKLCDSKTGYCHKFKIYVGKETDAAGGDTGMNISE
;
A
#
# COMPACT_ATOMS: atom_id res chain seq x y z
N MET A 1 -8.86 24.04 -46.73
CA MET A 1 -8.82 25.17 -45.78
C MET A 1 -9.55 24.71 -44.53
N ALA A 2 -8.86 24.13 -43.54
CA ALA A 2 -8.01 24.79 -42.55
C ALA A 2 -8.77 25.89 -41.77
N GLY A 3 -8.97 25.66 -40.47
CA GLY A 3 -9.62 26.60 -39.55
C GLY A 3 -9.75 26.05 -38.12
N HIS A 4 -8.61 25.78 -37.48
CA HIS A 4 -8.48 25.61 -36.02
C HIS A 4 -8.92 26.88 -35.27
N SER A 5 -9.51 26.76 -34.07
CA SER A 5 -9.05 27.55 -32.90
C SER A 5 -9.57 27.05 -31.53
N ARG A 6 -8.63 26.51 -30.75
CA ARG A 6 -8.34 26.70 -29.30
C ARG A 6 -9.48 26.51 -28.28
N HIS A 7 -9.50 25.41 -27.51
CA HIS A 7 -8.73 25.15 -26.27
C HIS A 7 -8.75 26.28 -25.23
N GLY A 8 -9.61 26.11 -24.21
CA GLY A 8 -9.48 26.67 -22.87
C GLY A 8 -9.59 25.54 -21.86
N VAL A 9 -8.51 24.75 -21.70
CA VAL A 9 -8.41 23.77 -20.61
C VAL A 9 -8.07 24.53 -19.34
N MET A 10 -9.06 24.74 -18.47
CA MET A 10 -8.82 25.08 -17.07
C MET A 10 -8.05 23.90 -16.43
N ARG A 11 -6.73 24.03 -16.35
CA ARG A 11 -5.89 23.16 -15.53
C ARG A 11 -6.22 23.45 -14.06
N GLY A 12 -7.17 22.71 -13.51
CA GLY A 12 -7.28 22.52 -12.07
C GLY A 12 -6.13 21.61 -11.62
N ASN A 13 -5.03 22.21 -11.18
CA ASN A 13 -4.05 21.53 -10.35
C ASN A 13 -4.74 21.18 -9.03
N ASP A 14 -5.07 19.91 -8.83
CA ASP A 14 -5.53 19.43 -7.54
C ASP A 14 -4.57 18.35 -7.01
N PRO A 15 -3.53 18.72 -6.23
CA PRO A 15 -2.51 17.82 -5.69
C PRO A 15 -3.06 17.16 -4.43
N ASN A 16 -3.86 16.11 -4.59
CA ASN A 16 -4.68 15.59 -3.51
C ASN A 16 -4.25 14.15 -3.14
N LEU A 17 -3.68 14.02 -1.94
CA LEU A 17 -3.15 12.82 -1.23
C LEU A 17 -1.61 12.69 -1.20
N GLU A 18 -0.89 13.22 -2.20
CA GLU A 18 0.57 13.08 -2.29
C GLU A 18 1.33 13.87 -1.20
N ASP A 19 0.91 15.10 -0.91
CA ASP A 19 1.62 15.95 0.05
C ASP A 19 1.36 15.54 1.50
N PHE A 20 0.21 14.92 1.80
CA PHE A 20 -0.13 14.51 3.16
C PHE A 20 0.77 13.39 3.70
N VAL A 21 1.01 12.34 2.91
CA VAL A 21 1.88 11.22 3.32
C VAL A 21 3.34 11.66 3.35
N ASN A 22 3.76 12.50 2.40
CA ASN A 22 5.13 13.01 2.33
C ASN A 22 5.44 13.97 3.49
N ASP A 23 4.58 14.95 3.80
CA ASP A 23 4.77 15.85 4.95
C ASP A 23 4.71 15.12 6.31
N TYR A 24 3.96 14.02 6.38
CA TYR A 24 3.84 13.21 7.59
C TYR A 24 5.12 12.44 7.94
N LEU A 25 5.83 11.94 6.93
CA LEU A 25 7.03 11.11 7.09
C LEU A 25 8.34 11.91 7.08
N LEU A 26 8.35 13.13 6.54
CA LEU A 26 9.50 14.03 6.67
C LEU A 26 9.79 14.43 8.13
N LEU A 27 8.87 14.18 9.07
CA LEU A 27 9.07 14.39 10.51
C LEU A 27 9.81 13.24 11.22
N SER A 28 9.97 12.08 10.57
CA SER A 28 10.73 10.92 11.10
C SER A 28 12.15 10.80 10.54
N ASP A 29 12.52 11.60 9.55
CA ASP A 29 13.79 11.45 8.80
C ASP A 29 14.98 12.21 9.43
N ASN A 30 15.02 12.37 10.75
CA ASN A 30 16.13 13.07 11.42
C ASN A 30 17.17 12.13 12.06
N ASP A 31 17.19 10.86 11.69
CA ASP A 31 18.23 9.92 12.10
C ASP A 31 19.39 9.95 11.11
N SER A 32 20.56 10.29 11.64
CA SER A 32 21.83 10.38 10.91
C SER A 32 22.52 9.02 10.89
N GLU A 33 22.65 8.37 9.74
CA GLU A 33 23.51 7.20 9.50
C GLU A 33 23.87 7.06 8.00
N PRO A 34 24.96 6.37 7.63
CA PRO A 34 26.09 6.98 6.93
C PRO A 34 25.98 7.00 5.39
N GLU A 35 26.75 7.92 4.79
CA GLU A 35 26.85 8.15 3.35
C GLU A 35 27.24 6.88 2.59
N ILE A 36 26.37 6.45 1.68
CA ILE A 36 26.72 5.47 0.65
C ILE A 36 26.90 6.21 -0.67
N ASN A 37 28.11 6.07 -1.19
CA ASN A 37 28.65 6.72 -2.38
C ASN A 37 27.77 6.46 -3.62
N VAL A 38 27.29 7.54 -4.25
CA VAL A 38 26.49 7.50 -5.47
C VAL A 38 27.45 7.43 -6.67
N PRO A 39 27.39 6.41 -7.55
CA PRO A 39 28.09 6.48 -8.82
C PRO A 39 27.38 7.47 -9.74
N SER A 40 28.19 8.39 -10.28
CA SER A 40 27.86 9.44 -11.23
C SER A 40 27.12 8.96 -12.48
N GLU A 41 26.32 9.88 -13.02
CA GLU A 41 25.65 9.87 -14.31
C GLU A 41 26.59 9.40 -15.44
N GLY A 42 26.04 8.58 -16.34
CA GLY A 42 26.70 8.08 -17.54
C GLY A 42 25.65 7.65 -18.57
N GLU A 43 25.21 8.65 -19.33
CA GLU A 43 24.85 8.66 -20.75
C GLU A 43 24.22 7.41 -21.41
N ASP A 44 23.00 7.65 -21.88
CA ASP A 44 22.41 7.26 -23.17
C ASP A 44 23.28 6.37 -24.08
N SER A 45 22.79 5.17 -24.38
CA SER A 45 23.25 4.39 -25.54
C SER A 45 22.05 3.93 -26.34
N SER A 46 21.64 4.83 -27.23
CA SER A 46 20.90 4.56 -28.44
C SER A 46 21.54 3.42 -29.24
N GLU A 47 20.66 2.59 -29.78
CA GLU A 47 20.92 1.51 -30.73
C GLU A 47 21.84 1.96 -31.87
N ASN A 48 22.97 1.28 -32.05
CA ASN A 48 23.81 1.39 -33.25
C ASN A 48 23.79 0.06 -33.99
N GLU A 49 23.24 0.09 -35.20
CA GLU A 49 23.42 -0.93 -36.22
C GLU A 49 24.88 -0.95 -36.71
N THR A 50 25.53 -2.12 -36.71
CA THR A 50 26.68 -2.37 -37.57
C THR A 50 26.64 -3.81 -38.10
N SER A 51 26.74 -3.90 -39.43
CA SER A 51 26.69 -5.10 -40.26
C SER A 51 27.97 -5.95 -40.23
N ASP A 52 27.75 -7.26 -40.42
CA ASP A 52 28.59 -8.29 -41.05
C ASP A 52 29.99 -8.60 -40.49
N ASP A 53 30.16 -9.80 -39.89
CA ASP A 53 30.71 -10.95 -40.63
C ASP A 53 30.71 -12.27 -39.81
N GLU A 54 30.55 -13.37 -40.56
CA GLU A 54 30.67 -14.81 -40.22
C GLU A 54 29.50 -15.54 -39.51
N MET A 55 28.67 -16.20 -40.33
CA MET A 55 27.66 -17.18 -39.91
C MET A 55 28.27 -18.49 -39.40
N PRO A 56 27.94 -18.96 -38.18
CA PRO A 56 28.16 -20.34 -37.79
C PRO A 56 27.11 -21.25 -38.45
N VAL A 57 27.62 -22.40 -38.93
CA VAL A 57 26.95 -23.57 -39.54
C VAL A 57 25.57 -23.88 -38.91
N PRO A 58 24.54 -24.32 -39.67
CA PRO A 58 23.20 -24.49 -39.13
C PRO A 58 23.15 -25.63 -38.11
N VAL A 59 23.11 -25.27 -36.83
CA VAL A 59 22.65 -26.15 -35.77
C VAL A 59 21.20 -26.52 -36.09
N ALA A 60 20.91 -27.83 -36.08
CA ALA A 60 19.61 -28.38 -36.39
C ALA A 60 18.49 -27.54 -35.72
N ARG A 61 17.54 -27.06 -36.53
CA ARG A 61 16.40 -26.28 -36.03
C ARG A 61 15.78 -27.03 -34.85
N PRO A 62 15.69 -26.45 -33.64
CA PRO A 62 14.90 -27.05 -32.58
C PRO A 62 13.48 -27.23 -33.13
N ALA A 63 12.89 -28.38 -32.83
CA ALA A 63 11.60 -28.82 -33.36
C ALA A 63 10.65 -27.63 -33.49
N SER A 64 10.19 -27.37 -34.72
CA SER A 64 9.27 -26.27 -34.99
C SER A 64 8.04 -26.44 -34.10
N TRP A 65 7.78 -25.45 -33.24
CA TRP A 65 6.56 -25.39 -32.45
C TRP A 65 5.36 -25.41 -33.40
N ASN A 66 4.79 -26.60 -33.58
CA ASN A 66 3.64 -26.78 -34.46
C ASN A 66 2.39 -26.46 -33.66
N TRP A 67 1.95 -25.21 -33.76
CA TRP A 67 0.65 -24.78 -33.24
C TRP A 67 -0.44 -25.63 -33.90
N LYS A 68 -1.08 -26.49 -33.12
CA LYS A 68 -2.24 -27.25 -33.56
C LYS A 68 -3.49 -26.48 -33.14
N LEU A 69 -4.35 -26.21 -34.11
CA LEU A 69 -5.69 -25.70 -33.85
C LEU A 69 -6.51 -26.80 -33.16
N CYS A 70 -6.51 -26.78 -31.84
CA CYS A 70 -7.38 -27.63 -31.04
C CYS A 70 -8.69 -26.87 -30.80
N PRO A 71 -9.87 -27.49 -30.99
CA PRO A 71 -11.12 -26.89 -30.57
C PRO A 71 -11.10 -26.74 -29.05
N ASN A 72 -10.79 -25.54 -28.58
CA ASN A 72 -10.78 -25.21 -27.16
C ASN A 72 -12.25 -25.09 -26.71
N LYS A 73 -12.85 -26.20 -26.27
CA LYS A 73 -14.08 -26.15 -25.50
C LYS A 73 -13.70 -25.80 -24.06
N PRO A 74 -14.07 -24.62 -23.56
CA PRO A 74 -13.81 -24.26 -22.17
C PRO A 74 -14.41 -25.33 -21.26
N ILE A 75 -13.63 -25.81 -20.28
CA ILE A 75 -14.18 -26.65 -19.22
C ILE A 75 -15.03 -25.73 -18.34
N GLU A 76 -16.35 -25.93 -18.36
CA GLU A 76 -17.26 -25.22 -17.47
C GLU A 76 -17.21 -25.87 -16.08
N ILE A 77 -16.38 -25.32 -15.20
CA ILE A 77 -16.39 -25.70 -13.79
C ILE A 77 -17.49 -24.88 -13.10
N PRO A 78 -18.57 -25.51 -12.58
CA PRO A 78 -19.63 -24.78 -11.92
C PRO A 78 -19.11 -24.16 -10.62
N PHE A 79 -19.41 -22.87 -10.42
CA PHE A 79 -19.07 -22.20 -9.18
C PHE A 79 -19.98 -22.70 -8.04
N THR A 80 -19.37 -23.26 -6.99
CA THR A 80 -20.07 -23.84 -5.82
C THR A 80 -19.94 -23.01 -4.55
N GLY A 81 -19.21 -21.88 -4.61
CA GLY A 81 -18.96 -21.03 -3.45
C GLY A 81 -20.21 -20.31 -2.97
N LYS A 82 -20.32 -20.14 -1.64
CA LYS A 82 -21.35 -19.28 -1.05
C LYS A 82 -20.85 -17.83 -1.04
N VAL A 83 -21.28 -17.05 -2.01
CA VAL A 83 -20.92 -15.63 -2.15
C VAL A 83 -21.52 -14.81 -1.01
N GLY A 84 -20.77 -13.81 -0.55
CA GLY A 84 -21.26 -12.79 0.37
C GLY A 84 -20.58 -12.83 1.73
N LEU A 85 -21.21 -12.16 2.69
CA LEU A 85 -20.73 -12.07 4.06
C LEU A 85 -20.71 -13.47 4.70
N ASN A 86 -19.65 -13.76 5.45
CA ASN A 86 -19.53 -14.99 6.20
C ASN A 86 -20.69 -15.12 7.19
N ALA A 87 -21.32 -16.30 7.29
CA ALA A 87 -22.51 -16.51 8.12
C ALA A 87 -22.27 -16.25 9.62
N ILE A 88 -21.05 -16.42 10.13
CA ILE A 88 -20.71 -16.10 11.52
C ILE A 88 -20.68 -14.58 11.70
N VAL A 89 -20.07 -13.86 10.76
CA VAL A 89 -20.00 -12.39 10.79
C VAL A 89 -21.39 -11.77 10.60
N ASP A 90 -22.18 -12.28 9.66
CA ASP A 90 -23.56 -11.86 9.41
C ASP A 90 -24.44 -12.00 10.66
N ARG A 91 -24.34 -13.14 11.37
CA ARG A 91 -25.06 -13.34 12.64
C ARG A 91 -24.58 -12.40 13.75
N LYS A 92 -23.28 -12.10 13.80
CA LYS A 92 -22.69 -11.23 14.81
C LYS A 92 -23.12 -9.77 14.62
N LEU A 93 -23.12 -9.30 13.37
CA LEU A 93 -23.56 -7.94 13.03
C LEU A 93 -25.08 -7.79 13.20
N GLY A 94 -25.85 -8.78 12.74
CA GLY A 94 -27.31 -8.72 12.78
C GLY A 94 -27.89 -7.54 12.00
N ASN A 95 -29.20 -7.34 12.12
CA ASN A 95 -29.95 -6.38 11.29
C ASN A 95 -29.77 -4.91 11.69
N ASN A 96 -29.25 -4.64 12.89
CA ASN A 96 -29.11 -3.28 13.45
C ASN A 96 -27.63 -2.88 13.62
N CYS A 97 -26.71 -3.49 12.86
CA CYS A 97 -25.31 -3.12 12.91
C CYS A 97 -25.11 -1.67 12.45
N THR A 98 -24.18 -1.00 13.11
CA THR A 98 -23.66 0.31 12.71
C THR A 98 -22.44 0.14 11.83
N GLU A 99 -22.03 1.21 11.16
CA GLU A 99 -20.77 1.26 10.41
C GLU A 99 -19.56 1.00 11.31
N TYR A 100 -19.67 1.37 12.59
CA TYR A 100 -18.65 1.09 13.60
C TYR A 100 -18.54 -0.41 13.90
N ASP A 101 -19.68 -1.11 14.00
CA ASP A 101 -19.67 -2.57 14.22
C ASP A 101 -19.00 -3.30 13.04
N VAL A 102 -19.30 -2.88 11.81
CA VAL A 102 -18.64 -3.41 10.61
C VAL A 102 -17.14 -3.13 10.64
N PHE A 103 -16.74 -1.91 11.02
CA PHE A 103 -15.33 -1.54 11.15
C PHE A 103 -14.58 -2.42 12.16
N LEU A 104 -15.21 -2.77 13.28
CA LEU A 104 -14.63 -3.63 14.31
C LEU A 104 -14.47 -5.10 13.87
N GLU A 105 -15.18 -5.56 12.83
CA GLU A 105 -14.89 -6.87 12.24
C GLU A 105 -13.51 -6.92 11.61
N PHE A 106 -13.08 -5.81 11.00
CA PHE A 106 -11.78 -5.67 10.37
C PHE A 106 -10.70 -5.28 11.37
N LEU A 107 -10.94 -4.27 12.23
CA LEU A 107 -9.97 -3.78 13.20
C LEU A 107 -10.46 -4.05 14.63
N GLY A 108 -10.33 -5.32 15.03
CA GLY A 108 -10.81 -5.85 16.31
C GLY A 108 -9.95 -5.47 17.51
N VAL A 109 -10.34 -5.94 18.69
CA VAL A 109 -9.61 -5.68 19.96
C VAL A 109 -8.16 -6.16 19.87
N ASP A 110 -7.95 -7.33 19.28
CA ASP A 110 -6.65 -7.93 19.00
C ASP A 110 -5.74 -7.04 18.15
N PHE A 111 -6.29 -6.35 17.14
CA PHE A 111 -5.53 -5.37 16.35
C PHE A 111 -5.01 -4.23 17.23
N TRP A 112 -5.89 -3.64 18.04
CA TRP A 112 -5.53 -2.49 18.88
C TRP A 112 -4.53 -2.86 19.97
N GLU A 113 -4.70 -4.02 20.60
CA GLU A 113 -3.76 -4.55 21.59
C GLU A 113 -2.37 -4.78 21.00
N MET A 114 -2.30 -5.36 19.80
CA MET A 114 -1.05 -5.55 19.06
C MET A 114 -0.37 -4.21 18.77
N VAL A 115 -1.09 -3.25 18.17
CA VAL A 115 -0.52 -1.93 17.83
C VAL A 115 0.00 -1.21 19.08
N VAL A 116 -0.73 -1.25 20.18
CA VAL A 116 -0.33 -0.66 21.47
C VAL A 116 0.94 -1.33 22.00
N LYS A 117 0.98 -2.66 22.00
CA LYS A 117 2.13 -3.43 22.48
C LYS A 117 3.39 -3.08 21.69
N GLU A 118 3.31 -3.11 20.35
CA GLU A 118 4.45 -2.83 19.47
C GLU A 118 4.90 -1.37 19.58
N THR A 119 3.97 -0.42 19.62
CA THR A 119 4.28 1.02 19.75
C THR A 119 4.94 1.35 21.09
N ASN A 120 4.41 0.85 22.21
CA ASN A 120 5.01 1.08 23.53
C ASN A 120 6.35 0.36 23.67
N GLY A 121 6.46 -0.87 23.15
CA GLY A 121 7.72 -1.62 23.13
C GLY A 121 8.82 -0.86 22.38
N TYR A 122 8.50 -0.37 21.18
CA TYR A 122 9.44 0.42 20.38
C TYR A 122 9.85 1.71 21.09
N ALA A 123 8.89 2.47 21.64
CA ALA A 123 9.20 3.68 22.38
C ALA A 123 10.07 3.43 23.61
N ALA A 124 9.87 2.30 24.32
CA ALA A 124 10.66 1.93 25.48
C ALA A 124 12.10 1.56 25.14
N SER A 125 12.34 0.93 23.99
CA SER A 125 13.68 0.53 23.54
C SER A 125 14.42 1.59 22.73
N HIS A 126 13.75 2.70 22.36
CA HIS A 126 14.33 3.70 21.49
C HIS A 126 15.32 4.61 22.24
N PRO A 127 16.55 4.82 21.73
CA PRO A 127 17.57 5.63 22.41
C PRO A 127 17.10 7.07 22.68
N ASP A 128 16.42 7.68 21.71
CA ASP A 128 15.98 9.08 21.77
C ASP A 128 14.56 9.25 22.36
N ARG A 129 14.12 8.29 23.20
CA ARG A 129 12.81 8.37 23.85
C ARG A 129 12.67 9.71 24.59
N PRO A 130 11.66 10.54 24.26
CA PRO A 130 11.50 11.83 24.88
C PRO A 130 10.99 11.67 26.32
N SER A 131 11.43 12.56 27.20
CA SER A 131 11.09 12.53 28.63
C SER A 131 9.59 12.67 28.91
N ASN A 132 8.83 13.28 28.00
CA ASN A 132 7.38 13.41 28.08
C ASN A 132 6.62 12.24 27.44
N TRP A 133 7.31 11.16 27.02
CA TRP A 133 6.63 9.96 26.54
C TRP A 133 5.85 9.28 27.67
N ARG A 134 4.54 9.16 27.44
CA ARG A 134 3.64 8.27 28.17
C ARG A 134 3.21 7.15 27.24
N ASP A 135 3.04 5.95 27.78
CA ASP A 135 2.57 4.81 27.01
C ASP A 135 1.18 5.08 26.43
N VAL A 136 0.97 4.63 25.19
CA VAL A 136 -0.32 4.69 24.52
C VAL A 136 -1.24 3.61 25.04
N THR A 137 -2.55 3.90 25.04
CA THR A 137 -3.61 2.91 25.33
C THR A 137 -4.36 2.56 24.05
N THR A 138 -5.19 1.51 24.10
CA THR A 138 -6.05 1.13 22.97
C THR A 138 -7.01 2.27 22.60
N ASP A 139 -7.58 2.95 23.58
CA ASP A 139 -8.45 4.12 23.35
C ASP A 139 -7.68 5.28 22.73
N GLU A 140 -6.47 5.58 23.22
CA GLU A 140 -5.66 6.65 22.64
C GLU A 140 -5.25 6.34 21.19
N MET A 141 -4.92 5.09 20.88
CA MET A 141 -4.63 4.65 19.51
C MET A 141 -5.87 4.74 18.62
N LYS A 142 -7.06 4.34 19.09
CA LYS A 142 -8.31 4.52 18.35
C LYS A 142 -8.57 6.00 18.05
N LEU A 143 -8.37 6.90 19.01
CA LEU A 143 -8.51 8.35 18.80
C LEU A 143 -7.50 8.87 17.77
N TYR A 144 -6.22 8.46 17.87
CA TYR A 144 -5.19 8.82 16.91
C TYR A 144 -5.55 8.39 15.47
N PHE A 145 -5.93 7.12 15.27
CA PHE A 145 -6.34 6.63 13.96
C PHE A 145 -7.64 7.29 13.47
N SER A 146 -8.57 7.61 14.36
CA SER A 146 -9.79 8.37 14.03
C SER A 146 -9.44 9.76 13.49
N LEU A 147 -8.44 10.44 14.08
CA LEU A 147 -7.94 11.70 13.54
C LEU A 147 -7.30 11.51 12.16
N CYS A 148 -6.51 10.45 11.92
CA CYS A 148 -5.96 10.15 10.59
C CYS A 148 -7.05 9.94 9.54
N ILE A 149 -8.13 9.20 9.88
CA ILE A 149 -9.29 9.02 9.00
C ILE A 149 -9.95 10.38 8.72
N LEU A 150 -10.14 11.21 9.74
CA LEU A 150 -10.73 12.54 9.58
C LEU A 150 -9.86 13.48 8.72
N MET A 151 -8.53 13.42 8.86
CA MET A 151 -7.59 14.16 8.01
C MET A 151 -7.70 13.75 6.54
N SER A 152 -8.01 12.48 6.26
CA SER A 152 -8.20 12.03 4.88
C SER A 152 -9.43 12.64 4.21
N GLN A 153 -10.47 12.97 5.01
CA GLN A 153 -11.71 13.59 4.55
C GLN A 153 -11.62 15.13 4.54
N HIS A 154 -11.03 15.72 5.58
CA HIS A 154 -10.91 17.17 5.77
C HIS A 154 -9.46 17.64 5.58
N LYS A 155 -8.93 17.46 4.38
CA LYS A 155 -7.54 17.78 4.09
C LYS A 155 -7.22 19.25 4.30
N LYS A 156 -6.11 19.52 5.01
CA LYS A 156 -5.51 20.85 5.15
C LYS A 156 -4.12 20.87 4.54
N SER A 157 -3.67 22.05 4.14
CA SER A 157 -2.39 22.25 3.46
C SER A 157 -1.19 21.82 4.31
N ASN A 158 -1.26 21.96 5.63
CA ASN A 158 -0.17 21.58 6.53
C ASN A 158 -0.70 20.83 7.75
N LEU A 159 0.13 19.94 8.32
CA LEU A 159 -0.23 19.21 9.53
C LEU A 159 -0.57 20.13 10.72
N ASN A 160 0.10 21.27 10.85
CA ASN A 160 -0.14 22.20 11.94
C ASN A 160 -1.51 22.91 11.83
N ASP A 161 -2.08 23.02 10.62
CA ASP A 161 -3.36 23.69 10.41
C ASP A 161 -4.54 22.90 10.99
N TYR A 162 -4.38 21.61 11.26
CA TYR A 162 -5.41 20.81 11.94
C TYR A 162 -5.64 21.31 13.38
N TRP A 163 -4.62 21.84 14.05
CA TRP A 163 -4.67 22.38 15.41
C TRP A 163 -4.65 23.92 15.47
N THR A 164 -4.89 24.59 14.35
CA THR A 164 -4.90 26.05 14.30
C THR A 164 -6.09 26.65 15.06
N LYS A 165 -5.87 27.79 15.72
CA LYS A 165 -6.94 28.60 16.35
C LYS A 165 -7.47 29.71 15.42
N ARG A 166 -6.97 29.80 14.18
CA ARG A 166 -7.43 30.79 13.19
C ARG A 166 -8.87 30.49 12.80
N ARG A 167 -9.82 31.36 13.19
CA ARG A 167 -11.26 31.13 13.01
C ARG A 167 -11.67 30.71 11.59
N VAL A 168 -11.02 31.24 10.56
CA VAL A 168 -11.33 30.96 9.14
C VAL A 168 -11.13 29.49 8.76
N ILE A 169 -10.21 28.79 9.42
CA ILE A 169 -9.84 27.41 9.09
C ILE A 169 -9.80 26.49 10.32
N ALA A 170 -10.33 26.94 11.46
CA ALA A 170 -10.28 26.19 12.71
C ALA A 170 -11.14 24.93 12.61
N SER A 171 -10.65 23.82 13.16
CA SER A 171 -11.38 22.56 13.26
C SER A 171 -11.23 22.05 14.70
N PRO A 172 -12.09 22.50 15.63
CA PRO A 172 -11.91 22.26 17.08
C PRO A 172 -11.73 20.80 17.46
N ILE A 173 -12.42 19.90 16.75
CA ILE A 173 -12.38 18.44 16.96
C ILE A 173 -10.97 17.86 17.07
N PHE A 174 -9.99 18.36 16.31
CA PHE A 174 -8.62 17.87 16.39
C PHE A 174 -7.99 18.16 17.75
N GLY A 175 -8.09 19.41 18.22
CA GLY A 175 -7.52 19.84 19.50
C GLY A 175 -8.31 19.33 20.72
N GLU A 176 -9.62 19.13 20.55
CA GLU A 176 -10.50 18.54 21.58
C GLU A 176 -10.24 17.04 21.76
N THR A 177 -9.89 16.34 20.67
CA THR A 177 -9.62 14.89 20.70
C THR A 177 -8.21 14.58 21.21
N MET A 178 -7.19 15.26 20.69
CA MET A 178 -5.79 15.01 21.04
C MET A 178 -4.95 16.26 20.83
N SER A 179 -4.02 16.56 21.73
CA SER A 179 -3.09 17.67 21.50
C SER A 179 -2.19 17.42 20.28
N ARG A 180 -1.82 18.48 19.56
CA ARG A 180 -0.90 18.40 18.41
C ARG A 180 0.40 17.68 18.76
N ASP A 181 0.97 18.01 19.91
CA ASP A 181 2.28 17.50 20.31
C ASP A 181 2.19 16.02 20.70
N ARG A 182 1.07 15.59 21.32
CA ARG A 182 0.81 14.16 21.55
C ARG A 182 0.57 13.40 20.25
N PHE A 183 -0.17 13.97 19.30
CA PHE A 183 -0.33 13.36 17.98
C PHE A 183 1.03 13.12 17.31
N LYS A 184 1.88 14.16 17.24
CA LYS A 184 3.23 14.06 16.65
C LYS A 184 4.14 13.06 17.36
N ILE A 185 4.10 12.99 18.69
CA ILE A 185 4.92 12.03 19.43
C ILE A 185 4.46 10.60 19.15
N ILE A 186 3.16 10.34 19.09
CA ILE A 186 2.62 9.03 18.71
C ILE A 186 3.03 8.70 17.27
N SER A 187 2.92 9.66 16.33
CA SER A 187 3.36 9.47 14.93
C SER A 187 4.81 9.01 14.82
N ARG A 188 5.71 9.60 15.64
CA ARG A 188 7.13 9.27 15.63
C ARG A 188 7.43 7.86 16.12
N TYR A 189 6.69 7.38 17.12
CA TYR A 189 6.94 6.09 17.76
C TYR A 189 5.99 4.98 17.30
N LEU A 190 5.06 5.28 16.38
CA LEU A 190 4.12 4.30 15.85
C LEU A 190 4.87 3.11 15.28
N HIS A 191 4.60 1.94 15.83
CA HIS A 191 5.29 0.71 15.46
C HIS A 191 4.33 -0.47 15.41
N PHE A 192 4.67 -1.45 14.57
CA PHE A 192 3.75 -2.52 14.20
C PHE A 192 4.35 -3.93 14.27
N SER A 193 5.66 -4.04 14.41
CA SER A 193 6.34 -5.34 14.42
C SER A 193 7.77 -5.21 14.94
N SER A 194 8.06 -5.87 16.04
CA SER A 194 9.41 -6.08 16.56
C SER A 194 10.19 -7.18 15.80
N ILE A 195 9.65 -7.72 14.70
CA ILE A 195 10.30 -8.80 13.95
C ILE A 195 11.45 -8.22 13.12
N GLU A 196 12.65 -8.73 13.38
CA GLU A 196 13.86 -8.40 12.65
C GLU A 196 14.24 -9.54 11.71
N ASP A 197 13.53 -9.65 10.59
CA ASP A 197 13.94 -10.50 9.47
C ASP A 197 14.47 -9.63 8.33
N PRO A 198 15.80 -9.49 8.15
CA PRO A 198 16.38 -8.68 7.09
C PRO A 198 16.00 -9.12 5.68
N SER A 199 15.61 -10.40 5.50
CA SER A 199 15.20 -10.92 4.19
C SER A 199 13.82 -10.42 3.78
N ASP A 200 12.93 -10.15 4.74
CA ASP A 200 11.62 -9.56 4.49
C ASP A 200 11.69 -8.03 4.45
N LYS A 201 11.59 -7.49 3.23
CA LYS A 201 11.51 -6.04 2.99
C LYS A 201 10.27 -5.37 3.63
N LEU A 202 9.24 -6.14 4.01
CA LEU A 202 8.03 -5.65 4.67
C LEU A 202 7.97 -5.98 6.17
N ARG A 203 9.05 -6.51 6.78
CA ARG A 203 9.07 -6.96 8.19
C ARG A 203 8.42 -6.01 9.20
N LYS A 204 8.61 -4.70 8.99
CA LYS A 204 8.09 -3.62 9.86
C LYS A 204 6.56 -3.52 9.86
N ILE A 205 5.89 -4.02 8.82
CA ILE A 205 4.43 -3.97 8.65
C ILE A 205 3.82 -5.35 8.37
N ARG A 206 4.64 -6.41 8.33
CA ARG A 206 4.23 -7.77 7.98
C ARG A 206 3.05 -8.24 8.83
N THR A 207 3.16 -8.08 10.15
CA THR A 207 2.14 -8.46 11.11
C THR A 207 0.78 -7.82 10.79
N ILE A 208 0.76 -6.55 10.38
CA ILE A 208 -0.47 -5.83 10.02
C ILE A 208 -1.01 -6.31 8.67
N ILE A 209 -0.14 -6.54 7.69
CA ILE A 209 -0.53 -7.06 6.38
C ILE A 209 -1.23 -8.42 6.56
N ASP A 210 -0.62 -9.33 7.30
CA ASP A 210 -1.13 -10.69 7.48
C ASP A 210 -2.45 -10.67 8.26
N TYR A 211 -2.54 -9.83 9.30
CA TYR A 211 -3.78 -9.60 10.04
C TYR A 211 -4.91 -9.12 9.13
N ILE A 212 -4.69 -8.06 8.36
CA ILE A 212 -5.71 -7.46 7.49
C ILE A 212 -6.11 -8.43 6.37
N LEU A 213 -5.14 -9.14 5.76
CA LEU A 213 -5.43 -10.15 4.74
C LEU A 213 -6.30 -11.28 5.31
N HIS A 214 -5.99 -11.77 6.51
CA HIS A 214 -6.81 -12.77 7.17
C HIS A 214 -8.24 -12.28 7.39
N LYS A 215 -8.42 -11.03 7.83
CA LYS A 215 -9.74 -10.40 7.98
C LYS A 215 -10.47 -10.28 6.64
N PHE A 216 -9.79 -9.81 5.60
CA PHE A 216 -10.39 -9.65 4.26
C PHE A 216 -10.90 -10.99 3.71
N GLN A 217 -10.17 -12.07 3.94
CA GLN A 217 -10.53 -13.39 3.46
C GLN A 217 -11.62 -14.08 4.31
N SER A 218 -11.61 -13.85 5.62
CA SER A 218 -12.56 -14.49 6.54
C SER A 218 -13.93 -13.82 6.58
N VAL A 219 -13.99 -12.51 6.38
CA VAL A 219 -15.24 -11.72 6.49
C VAL A 219 -16.15 -11.93 5.28
N PHE A 220 -15.60 -11.96 4.06
CA PHE A 220 -16.40 -11.98 2.84
C PHE A 220 -15.83 -12.94 1.80
N THR A 221 -16.72 -13.74 1.20
CA THR A 221 -16.41 -14.66 0.11
C THR A 221 -16.79 -14.03 -1.23
N PRO A 222 -15.82 -13.78 -2.14
CA PRO A 222 -16.08 -13.25 -3.48
C PRO A 222 -16.99 -14.14 -4.32
N GLY A 223 -17.60 -13.54 -5.34
CA GLY A 223 -18.32 -14.22 -6.39
C GLY A 223 -17.41 -14.94 -7.38
N LYS A 224 -18.03 -15.57 -8.37
CA LYS A 224 -17.34 -16.24 -9.48
C LYS A 224 -16.53 -15.27 -10.36
N GLU A 225 -16.96 -14.00 -10.41
CA GLU A 225 -16.30 -12.95 -11.18
C GLU A 225 -15.36 -12.16 -10.25
N ILE A 226 -14.05 -12.26 -10.53
CA ILE A 226 -13.01 -11.53 -9.82
C ILE A 226 -12.18 -10.71 -10.81
N ALA A 227 -11.63 -9.60 -10.32
CA ALA A 227 -10.69 -8.76 -11.04
C ALA A 227 -9.34 -8.74 -10.30
N ILE A 228 -8.26 -8.93 -11.06
CA ILE A 228 -6.89 -8.75 -10.57
C ILE A 228 -6.31 -7.55 -11.30
N ASP A 229 -5.85 -6.54 -10.55
CA ASP A 229 -5.26 -5.34 -11.14
C ASP A 229 -4.18 -4.73 -10.24
N GLU A 230 -3.41 -3.83 -10.83
CA GLU A 230 -2.31 -3.08 -10.22
C GLU A 230 -2.77 -1.71 -9.74
N SER A 231 -2.55 -1.46 -8.45
CA SER A 231 -2.69 -0.16 -7.81
C SER A 231 -1.30 0.40 -7.50
N LEU A 232 -1.12 1.71 -7.70
CA LEU A 232 0.11 2.40 -7.31
C LEU A 232 -0.22 3.42 -6.21
N MET A 233 0.25 3.14 -4.99
CA MET A 233 0.10 4.04 -3.85
C MET A 233 1.21 5.08 -3.88
N ALA A 234 0.85 6.33 -4.16
CA ALA A 234 1.82 7.43 -4.26
C ALA A 234 2.71 7.51 -3.01
N PHE A 235 4.02 7.46 -3.22
CA PHE A 235 5.00 7.53 -2.15
C PHE A 235 6.35 7.97 -2.72
N ARG A 236 7.00 8.95 -2.09
CA ARG A 236 8.30 9.49 -2.54
C ARG A 236 9.41 9.36 -1.50
N GLY A 237 9.18 8.67 -0.39
CA GLY A 237 10.22 8.39 0.61
C GLY A 237 11.22 7.32 0.16
N ARG A 238 12.21 7.05 1.02
CA ARG A 238 13.30 6.10 0.76
C ARG A 238 12.88 4.66 1.08
N LEU A 239 12.27 3.99 0.09
CA LEU A 239 12.05 2.54 0.15
C LEU A 239 12.71 1.85 -1.06
N PRO A 240 13.37 0.69 -0.88
CA PRO A 240 14.09 0.02 -1.95
C PRO A 240 13.17 -0.61 -3.02
N PHE A 241 11.85 -0.53 -2.86
CA PHE A 241 10.86 -1.14 -3.75
C PHE A 241 9.85 -0.14 -4.34
N ILE A 242 10.16 1.16 -4.31
CA ILE A 242 9.38 2.16 -5.05
C ILE A 242 9.42 1.86 -6.55
N GLN A 243 8.24 1.89 -7.17
CA GLN A 243 8.05 1.63 -8.59
C GLN A 243 7.74 2.92 -9.33
N PHE A 244 8.32 3.05 -10.52
CA PHE A 244 7.94 4.06 -11.48
C PHE A 244 6.94 3.48 -12.49
N ASN A 245 5.80 4.11 -12.68
CA ASN A 245 4.84 3.78 -13.72
C ASN A 245 4.42 5.07 -14.46
N PRO A 246 4.91 5.31 -15.69
CA PRO A 246 4.63 6.55 -16.42
C PRO A 246 3.15 6.70 -16.80
N SER A 247 2.40 5.60 -16.86
CA SER A 247 0.99 5.57 -17.23
C SER A 247 0.05 5.93 -16.08
N LYS A 248 0.56 5.99 -14.84
CA LYS A 248 -0.24 6.36 -13.66
C LYS A 248 -0.03 7.84 -13.30
N ARG A 249 -1.07 8.48 -12.75
CA ARG A 249 -1.04 9.89 -12.32
C ARG A 249 0.07 10.15 -11.32
N ALA A 250 0.10 9.36 -10.25
CA ALA A 250 1.25 9.28 -9.36
C ALA A 250 2.29 8.38 -10.05
N ARG A 251 3.34 8.98 -10.60
CA ARG A 251 4.34 8.21 -11.36
C ARG A 251 5.24 7.35 -10.49
N PHE A 252 5.41 7.71 -9.21
CA PHE A 252 6.23 6.99 -8.24
C PHE A 252 5.37 6.52 -7.06
N GLY A 253 5.54 5.27 -6.66
CA GLY A 253 4.84 4.76 -5.49
C GLY A 253 5.08 3.30 -5.17
N ILE A 254 4.39 2.82 -4.15
CA ILE A 254 4.36 1.42 -3.76
C ILE A 254 3.34 0.70 -4.65
N LYS A 255 3.82 -0.26 -5.45
CA LYS A 255 2.96 -1.07 -6.32
C LYS A 255 2.29 -2.18 -5.51
N ILE A 256 0.97 -2.32 -5.67
CA ILE A 256 0.13 -3.28 -4.95
C ILE A 256 -0.75 -3.99 -5.97
N TYR A 257 -0.65 -5.31 -6.03
CA TYR A 257 -1.61 -6.16 -6.76
C TYR A 257 -2.82 -6.42 -5.86
N LYS A 258 -4.03 -6.28 -6.39
CA LYS A 258 -5.27 -6.51 -5.65
C LYS A 258 -6.13 -7.52 -6.39
N LEU A 259 -6.71 -8.46 -5.65
CA LEU A 259 -7.76 -9.36 -6.10
C LEU A 259 -9.07 -8.87 -5.48
N CYS A 260 -9.98 -8.42 -6.33
CA CYS A 260 -11.25 -7.86 -5.91
C CYS A 260 -12.43 -8.64 -6.52
N ASP A 261 -13.52 -8.73 -5.78
CA ASP A 261 -14.82 -9.16 -6.32
C ASP A 261 -15.32 -8.14 -7.36
N SER A 262 -15.64 -8.61 -8.58
CA SER A 262 -15.98 -7.70 -9.68
C SER A 262 -17.30 -6.97 -9.47
N LYS A 263 -18.23 -7.54 -8.71
CA LYS A 263 -19.58 -6.97 -8.51
C LYS A 263 -19.62 -5.92 -7.40
N THR A 264 -18.93 -6.18 -6.29
CA THR A 264 -18.96 -5.35 -5.08
C THR A 264 -17.74 -4.45 -4.94
N GLY A 265 -16.66 -4.73 -5.67
CA GLY A 265 -15.38 -4.04 -5.50
C GLY A 265 -14.62 -4.45 -4.23
N TYR A 266 -15.10 -5.46 -3.50
CA TYR A 266 -14.48 -5.91 -2.26
C TYR A 266 -13.08 -6.48 -2.51
N CYS A 267 -12.07 -5.95 -1.82
CA CYS A 267 -10.70 -6.45 -1.88
C CYS A 267 -10.55 -7.69 -1.01
N HIS A 268 -10.39 -8.86 -1.63
CA HIS A 268 -10.26 -10.13 -0.92
C HIS A 268 -8.79 -10.47 -0.59
N LYS A 269 -7.86 -10.08 -1.46
CA LYS A 269 -6.43 -10.32 -1.27
C LYS A 269 -5.62 -9.19 -1.92
N PHE A 270 -4.46 -8.87 -1.37
CA PHE A 270 -3.49 -8.01 -2.03
C PHE A 270 -2.05 -8.50 -1.79
N LYS A 271 -1.14 -8.14 -2.70
CA LYS A 271 0.31 -8.38 -2.57
C LYS A 271 1.04 -7.07 -2.86
N ILE A 272 1.88 -6.63 -1.93
CA ILE A 272 2.79 -5.50 -2.15
C ILE A 272 3.99 -6.01 -2.95
N TYR A 273 4.31 -5.34 -4.05
CA TYR A 273 5.46 -5.66 -4.86
C TYR A 273 6.74 -5.09 -4.23
N VAL A 274 7.72 -5.96 -3.97
CA VAL A 274 8.97 -5.60 -3.27
C VAL A 274 10.23 -5.74 -4.14
N GLY A 275 10.04 -5.75 -5.46
CA GLY A 275 11.09 -6.05 -6.45
C GLY A 275 11.03 -7.51 -6.92
N LYS A 276 12.06 -7.92 -7.68
CA LYS A 276 12.19 -9.31 -8.13
C LYS A 276 12.47 -10.22 -6.92
N GLU A 277 11.65 -11.26 -6.76
CA GLU A 277 11.95 -12.37 -5.85
C GLU A 277 12.98 -13.25 -6.59
N THR A 278 14.17 -13.42 -6.03
CA THR A 278 15.14 -14.39 -6.54
C THR A 278 14.88 -15.70 -5.84
N ASP A 279 14.39 -16.70 -6.56
CA ASP A 279 14.31 -18.06 -6.05
C ASP A 279 15.72 -18.57 -5.71
N ALA A 280 15.83 -19.55 -4.81
CA ALA A 280 17.10 -20.21 -4.47
C ALA A 280 17.81 -20.86 -5.68
N ALA A 281 17.12 -20.98 -6.83
CA ALA A 281 17.65 -21.48 -8.10
C ALA A 281 18.02 -20.37 -9.11
N GLY A 282 17.93 -19.09 -8.74
CA GLY A 282 18.30 -17.97 -9.62
C GLY A 282 17.36 -17.71 -10.80
N GLY A 283 16.17 -18.33 -10.81
CA GLY A 283 15.12 -18.08 -11.79
C GLY A 283 14.29 -16.84 -11.46
N ASP A 284 13.97 -16.02 -12.47
CA ASP A 284 13.06 -14.88 -12.35
C ASP A 284 11.62 -15.38 -12.24
N THR A 285 11.06 -15.39 -11.02
CA THR A 285 9.64 -15.71 -10.79
C THR A 285 8.81 -14.45 -10.94
N GLY A 286 8.75 -13.95 -12.17
CA GLY A 286 7.69 -13.04 -12.60
C GLY A 286 6.34 -13.75 -12.44
N MET A 287 5.74 -13.66 -11.25
CA MET A 287 4.46 -14.28 -10.87
C MET A 287 4.32 -15.74 -11.31
N ASN A 288 5.03 -16.67 -10.65
CA ASN A 288 4.52 -18.03 -10.60
C ASN A 288 3.36 -18.06 -9.60
N ILE A 289 2.14 -17.95 -10.11
CA ILE A 289 0.96 -18.44 -9.41
C ILE A 289 1.15 -19.96 -9.36
N SER A 290 1.71 -20.47 -8.26
CA SER A 290 1.76 -21.90 -8.03
C SER A 290 0.31 -22.41 -7.91
N GLU A 291 -0.06 -23.33 -8.80
CA GLU A 291 -1.31 -24.08 -8.80
C GLU A 291 -1.55 -24.85 -7.49
#